data_AF-A0A846ZXP1-F1
#
_entry.id   AF-A0A846ZXP1-F1
#
_cell.length_a   1.000
_cell.length_b   1.000
_cell.length_c   1.000
_cell.angle_alpha   90.00
_cell.angle_beta   90.00
_cell.angle_gamma   90.00
#
_symmetry.space_group_name_H-M   'P 1'
#
loop_
_entity.id
_entity.type
_entity.pdbx_description
1 polymer ?
#
loop_
_entity_poly.entity_id
_entity_poly.type
_entity_poly.pdbx_seq_one_letter_code
_entity_poly.pdbx_strand_id
1 'polypeptide(L)'
;MKRPQVILLFVFLFLFSVKESNGDNNKSKNGTLVTKLTHQPAGNPYLPLWEHLPDGEPRVFEDPDNPGKYRIYIIGSHDVRFRSYCGPDIRAWSAPVEDLSAWRDEGPIFTYPVDGQWDVMYAPDLVEVKKRDGTKEYYLYPHSRGWNREAMVAKGSRPDGPFTPINLTDDGMRTVPGSIM
;
A
#
# COMPACT_ATOMS: atom_id res chain seq x y z
N MET A 1 1.50 31.66 -56.51
CA MET A 1 2.94 31.69 -56.18
C MET A 1 3.24 30.57 -55.19
N LYS A 2 4.05 29.59 -55.60
CA LYS A 2 4.56 28.48 -54.77
C LYS A 2 5.99 28.84 -54.34
N ARG A 3 6.36 28.74 -53.07
CA ARG A 3 7.31 27.72 -52.55
C ARG A 3 7.75 28.00 -51.08
N PRO A 4 8.16 26.92 -50.37
CA PRO A 4 8.45 26.84 -48.94
C PRO A 4 9.95 26.87 -48.63
N GLN A 5 10.36 27.08 -47.38
CA GLN A 5 11.70 26.76 -46.87
C GLN A 5 11.64 26.62 -45.33
N VAL A 6 12.37 25.78 -44.62
CA VAL A 6 13.09 24.51 -44.79
C VAL A 6 13.30 24.05 -43.33
N ILE A 7 13.07 22.77 -43.06
CA ILE A 7 13.38 22.10 -41.78
C ILE A 7 14.90 22.10 -41.56
N LEU A 8 15.36 22.42 -40.35
CA LEU A 8 16.71 22.06 -39.92
C LEU A 8 16.70 21.56 -38.48
N LEU A 9 16.81 20.24 -38.36
CA LEU A 9 16.91 19.45 -37.14
C LEU A 9 18.41 19.24 -36.87
N PHE A 10 18.94 19.74 -35.75
CA PHE A 10 20.31 19.44 -35.33
C PHE A 10 20.31 18.45 -34.17
N VAL A 11 20.69 17.21 -34.48
CA VAL A 11 21.05 16.17 -33.51
C VAL A 11 22.54 16.29 -33.26
N PHE A 12 22.95 16.61 -32.03
CA PHE A 12 24.34 16.49 -31.60
C PHE A 12 24.48 15.28 -30.65
N LEU A 13 24.87 14.15 -31.23
CA LEU A 13 25.42 12.99 -30.52
C LEU A 13 26.89 13.28 -30.20
N PHE A 14 27.20 13.68 -28.97
CA PHE A 14 28.56 13.64 -28.45
C PHE A 14 28.78 12.33 -27.69
N LEU A 15 29.35 11.36 -28.40
CA LEU A 15 29.98 10.17 -27.84
C LEU A 15 31.29 10.58 -27.18
N PHE A 16 31.30 10.71 -25.85
CA PHE A 16 32.55 10.76 -25.10
C PHE A 16 33.11 9.34 -25.00
N SER A 17 34.12 9.06 -25.82
CA SER A 17 34.98 7.90 -25.72
C SER A 17 35.90 8.07 -24.50
N VAL A 18 35.58 7.42 -23.39
CA VAL A 18 36.47 7.34 -22.23
C VAL A 18 37.50 6.24 -22.51
N LYS A 19 38.78 6.62 -22.54
CA LYS A 19 39.91 5.70 -22.54
C LYS A 19 39.91 4.89 -21.24
N GLU A 20 39.87 3.58 -21.39
CA GLU A 20 40.12 2.61 -20.33
C GLU A 20 41.61 2.68 -19.93
N SER A 21 41.86 2.98 -18.66
CA SER A 21 43.19 2.93 -18.06
C SER A 21 43.40 1.55 -17.45
N ASN A 22 44.29 0.74 -18.05
CA ASN A 22 44.79 -0.49 -17.45
C ASN A 22 45.61 -0.16 -16.19
N GLY A 23 45.01 -0.38 -15.02
CA GLY A 23 45.70 -0.40 -13.73
C GLY A 23 46.07 -1.84 -13.36
N ASP A 24 47.35 -2.03 -13.02
CA ASP A 24 47.97 -3.33 -12.76
C ASP A 24 47.28 -4.18 -11.69
N ASN A 25 47.23 -5.47 -11.99
CA ASN A 25 46.79 -6.55 -11.13
C ASN A 25 47.70 -6.74 -9.92
N ASN A 26 47.15 -6.56 -8.71
CA ASN A 26 47.47 -7.43 -7.57
C ASN A 26 46.42 -7.30 -6.48
N LYS A 27 45.28 -7.98 -6.66
CA LYS A 27 44.29 -8.19 -5.60
C LYS A 27 44.41 -9.63 -5.11
N SER A 28 44.92 -9.76 -3.89
CA SER A 28 44.95 -10.99 -3.11
C SER A 28 43.58 -11.70 -3.19
N LYS A 29 43.58 -12.92 -3.73
CA LYS A 29 42.42 -13.82 -3.73
C LYS A 29 42.28 -14.41 -2.33
N ASN A 30 41.62 -13.67 -1.44
CA ASN A 30 40.96 -14.22 -0.25
C ASN A 30 39.84 -13.25 0.14
N GLY A 31 38.90 -13.05 -0.79
CA GLY A 31 37.63 -12.39 -0.50
C GLY A 31 36.68 -13.42 0.09
N THR A 32 36.74 -13.64 1.40
CA THR A 32 35.58 -14.13 2.14
C THR A 32 34.43 -13.22 1.74
N LEU A 33 33.43 -13.78 1.08
CA LEU A 33 32.18 -13.10 0.77
C LEU A 33 31.49 -12.89 2.12
N VAL A 34 31.94 -11.87 2.85
CA VAL A 34 31.14 -11.22 3.87
C VAL A 34 30.05 -10.55 3.06
N THR A 35 28.99 -11.31 2.74
CA THR A 35 27.68 -10.73 2.53
C THR A 35 27.52 -9.81 3.72
N LYS A 36 27.63 -8.51 3.47
CA LYS A 36 27.42 -7.49 4.46
C LYS A 36 25.98 -7.70 4.89
N LEU A 37 25.78 -8.51 5.93
CA LEU A 37 24.57 -8.54 6.73
C LEU A 37 24.56 -7.16 7.40
N THR A 38 24.24 -6.13 6.63
CA THR A 38 23.70 -4.91 7.20
C THR A 38 22.42 -5.35 7.85
N HIS A 39 22.51 -5.69 9.13
CA HIS A 39 21.35 -5.64 10.00
C HIS A 39 20.87 -4.19 9.90
N GLN A 40 19.87 -3.94 9.05
CA GLN A 40 19.13 -2.71 9.07
C GLN A 40 18.31 -2.82 10.35
N PRO A 41 18.59 -2.02 11.39
CA PRO A 41 17.77 -2.06 12.57
C PRO A 41 16.33 -1.77 12.13
N ALA A 42 15.39 -2.64 12.51
CA ALA A 42 13.97 -2.31 12.47
C ALA A 42 13.74 -1.22 13.52
N GLY A 43 14.08 0.02 13.17
CA GLY A 43 13.90 1.20 13.99
C GLY A 43 12.50 1.75 13.85
N ASN A 44 12.07 2.56 14.82
CA ASN A 44 10.86 3.35 14.70
C ASN A 44 11.21 4.72 14.09
N PRO A 45 10.40 5.25 13.16
CA PRO A 45 9.22 4.60 12.55
C PRO A 45 9.63 3.43 11.63
N TYR A 46 8.82 2.37 11.66
CA TYR A 46 9.08 1.13 10.90
C TYR A 46 8.57 1.20 9.44
N LEU A 47 7.76 2.20 9.11
CA LEU A 47 7.40 2.56 7.74
C LEU A 47 8.33 3.66 7.21
N PRO A 48 8.45 3.83 5.88
CA PRO A 48 9.24 4.91 5.31
C PRO A 48 8.79 6.29 5.83
N LEU A 49 9.73 7.22 6.02
CA LEU A 49 9.45 8.56 6.57
C LEU A 49 8.46 9.42 5.76
N TRP A 50 8.17 9.04 4.52
CA TRP A 50 7.19 9.71 3.67
C TRP A 50 5.76 9.17 3.88
N GLU A 51 5.61 8.03 4.53
CA GLU A 51 4.32 7.40 4.80
C GLU A 51 3.78 7.86 6.15
N HIS A 52 2.51 8.26 6.18
CA HIS A 52 1.82 8.78 7.35
C HIS A 52 0.51 8.00 7.51
N LEU A 53 0.60 6.89 8.25
CA LEU A 53 -0.50 5.97 8.47
C LEU A 53 -0.91 5.99 9.95
N PRO A 54 -1.75 6.95 10.38
CA PRO A 54 -2.31 6.96 11.74
C PRO A 54 -3.33 5.85 11.93
N ASP A 55 -3.73 5.67 13.20
CA ASP A 55 -4.72 4.67 13.63
C ASP A 55 -4.40 3.26 13.10
N GLY A 56 -3.12 2.91 13.06
CA GLY A 56 -2.67 1.63 12.54
C GLY A 56 -3.12 0.48 13.43
N GLU A 57 -4.06 -0.33 12.94
CA GLU A 57 -4.53 -1.54 13.59
C GLU A 57 -3.70 -2.75 13.13
N PRO A 58 -2.88 -3.35 14.02
CA PRO A 58 -2.07 -4.49 13.69
C PRO A 58 -2.89 -5.78 13.62
N ARG A 59 -2.75 -6.52 12.52
CA ARG A 59 -3.37 -7.84 12.31
C ARG A 59 -2.35 -8.83 11.78
N VAL A 60 -2.46 -10.10 12.19
CA VAL A 60 -1.63 -11.17 11.60
C VAL A 60 -2.54 -12.10 10.82
N PHE A 61 -2.31 -12.18 9.51
CA PHE A 61 -3.05 -13.05 8.61
C PHE A 61 -2.10 -13.98 7.86
N GLU A 62 -2.64 -15.08 7.35
CA GLU A 62 -1.89 -15.93 6.43
C GLU A 62 -1.57 -15.13 5.17
N ASP A 63 -0.34 -15.26 4.68
CA ASP A 63 0.11 -14.63 3.46
C ASP A 63 -0.74 -15.17 2.30
N PRO A 64 -1.58 -14.33 1.66
CA PRO A 64 -2.49 -14.79 0.63
C PRO A 64 -1.76 -15.21 -0.65
N ASP A 65 -0.47 -14.89 -0.77
CA ASP A 65 0.40 -15.27 -1.88
C ASP A 65 1.34 -16.44 -1.50
N ASN A 66 1.51 -16.75 -0.21
CA ASN A 66 2.40 -17.80 0.29
C ASN A 66 1.71 -18.65 1.38
N PRO A 67 0.92 -19.69 1.02
CA PRO A 67 0.21 -20.53 1.99
C PRO A 67 1.14 -21.13 3.06
N GLY A 68 0.69 -21.10 4.32
CA GLY A 68 1.45 -21.51 5.50
C GLY A 68 2.42 -20.46 6.05
N LYS A 69 2.64 -19.35 5.32
CA LYS A 69 3.35 -18.17 5.82
C LYS A 69 2.37 -17.13 6.35
N TYR A 70 2.86 -16.22 7.17
CA TYR A 70 2.04 -15.21 7.81
C TYR A 70 2.70 -13.84 7.66
N ARG A 71 1.85 -12.82 7.56
CA ARG A 71 2.29 -11.43 7.52
C ARG A 71 1.58 -10.66 8.63
N ILE A 72 2.31 -9.76 9.26
CA ILE A 72 1.68 -8.67 10.02
C ILE A 72 1.24 -7.61 9.02
N TYR A 73 0.01 -7.15 9.15
CA TYR A 73 -0.57 -6.03 8.45
C TYR A 73 -0.76 -4.88 9.44
N ILE A 74 -0.46 -3.66 9.03
CA ILE A 74 -0.88 -2.44 9.69
C ILE A 74 -1.90 -1.79 8.77
N ILE A 75 -3.16 -1.78 9.18
CA ILE A 75 -4.26 -1.18 8.44
C ILE A 75 -4.62 0.13 9.14
N GLY A 76 -4.62 1.26 8.45
CA GLY A 76 -4.89 2.55 9.09
C GLY A 76 -5.51 3.58 8.18
N SER A 77 -5.84 4.71 8.78
CA SER A 77 -6.17 5.92 8.04
C SER A 77 -4.91 6.45 7.34
N HIS A 78 -5.07 7.36 6.37
CA HIS A 78 -3.95 7.84 5.55
C HIS A 78 -3.88 9.38 5.58
N ASP A 79 -2.86 9.92 6.25
CA ASP A 79 -2.68 11.37 6.41
C ASP A 79 -2.04 12.00 5.17
N VAL A 80 -2.85 12.18 4.12
CA VAL A 80 -2.44 12.80 2.84
C VAL A 80 -2.93 14.23 2.66
N ARG A 81 -3.62 14.79 3.65
CA ARG A 81 -4.19 16.14 3.61
C ARG A 81 -3.33 17.13 4.36
N PHE A 82 -3.17 18.34 3.79
CA PHE A 82 -2.31 19.37 4.40
C PHE A 82 -2.94 20.12 5.58
N ARG A 83 -4.27 20.32 5.57
CA ARG A 83 -4.99 21.17 6.56
C ARG A 83 -5.94 20.40 7.47
N SER A 84 -5.98 19.08 7.37
CA SER A 84 -6.86 18.20 8.14
C SER A 84 -6.24 16.82 8.24
N TYR A 85 -6.76 16.00 9.15
CA TYR A 85 -6.39 14.60 9.27
C TYR A 85 -7.07 13.74 8.20
N CYS A 86 -6.50 12.56 7.99
CA CYS A 86 -7.01 11.45 7.20
C CYS A 86 -7.16 11.75 5.70
N GLY A 87 -7.59 10.72 4.96
CA GLY A 87 -7.48 10.67 3.50
C GLY A 87 -8.67 9.98 2.83
N PRO A 88 -8.63 9.88 1.50
CA PRO A 88 -9.69 9.23 0.72
C PRO A 88 -9.67 7.70 0.82
N ASP A 89 -8.63 7.13 1.42
CA ASP A 89 -8.39 5.69 1.44
C ASP A 89 -8.04 5.16 2.82
N ILE A 90 -8.36 3.88 3.02
CA ILE A 90 -7.71 3.03 4.02
C ILE A 90 -6.46 2.45 3.40
N ARG A 91 -5.34 2.67 4.07
CA ARG A 91 -4.01 2.26 3.63
C ARG A 91 -3.58 1.02 4.41
N ALA A 92 -2.88 0.10 3.74
CA ALA A 92 -2.28 -1.02 4.44
C ALA A 92 -0.81 -1.21 4.06
N TRP A 93 -0.04 -1.63 5.05
CA TRP A 93 1.33 -2.10 4.89
C TRP A 93 1.46 -3.46 5.54
N SER A 94 2.38 -4.30 5.07
CA SER A 94 2.61 -5.59 5.70
C SER A 94 4.07 -6.03 5.68
N ALA A 95 4.47 -6.89 6.62
CA ALA A 95 5.77 -7.52 6.63
C ALA A 95 5.62 -9.03 6.95
N PRO A 96 6.50 -9.91 6.42
CA PRO A 96 6.58 -11.29 6.91
C PRO A 96 6.80 -11.30 8.42
N VAL A 97 6.11 -12.18 9.15
CA VAL A 97 6.29 -12.25 10.62
C VAL A 97 7.69 -12.73 11.02
N GLU A 98 8.38 -13.43 10.12
CA GLU A 98 9.77 -13.85 10.27
C GLU A 98 10.81 -12.76 9.94
N ASP A 99 10.40 -11.64 9.32
CA ASP A 99 11.27 -10.54 8.93
C ASP A 99 10.52 -9.18 8.95
N LEU A 100 10.46 -8.58 10.14
CA LEU A 100 9.83 -7.26 10.36
C LEU A 100 10.62 -6.07 9.81
N SER A 101 11.73 -6.32 9.09
CA SER A 101 12.45 -5.27 8.36
C SER A 101 11.97 -5.11 6.92
N ALA A 102 11.18 -6.06 6.41
CA ALA A 102 10.77 -6.14 5.00
C ALA A 102 9.30 -5.71 4.80
N TRP A 103 9.00 -4.44 5.07
CA TRP A 103 7.66 -3.87 4.86
C TRP A 103 7.33 -3.66 3.39
N ARG A 104 6.15 -4.13 2.98
CA ARG A 104 5.51 -4.02 1.67
C ARG A 104 4.34 -3.05 1.79
N ASP A 105 4.27 -2.10 0.87
CA ASP A 105 3.08 -1.26 0.66
C ASP A 105 2.01 -2.10 -0.05
N GLU A 106 0.89 -2.36 0.64
CA GLU A 106 -0.25 -3.09 0.05
C GLU A 106 -1.13 -2.18 -0.81
N GLY A 107 -0.93 -0.87 -0.72
CA GLY A 107 -1.74 0.10 -1.44
C GLY A 107 -2.97 0.58 -0.67
N PRO A 108 -3.83 1.37 -1.34
CA PRO A 108 -5.13 1.75 -0.82
C PRO A 108 -6.07 0.53 -0.89
N ILE A 109 -6.30 -0.15 0.23
CA ILE A 109 -7.12 -1.37 0.24
C ILE A 109 -8.62 -1.07 0.12
N PHE A 110 -9.03 0.16 0.45
CA PHE A 110 -10.42 0.58 0.30
C PHE A 110 -10.56 2.09 0.13
N THR A 111 -11.53 2.48 -0.69
CA THR A 111 -11.97 3.87 -0.87
C THR A 111 -13.44 3.87 -1.32
N TYR A 112 -14.14 4.98 -1.14
CA TYR A 112 -15.56 5.09 -1.51
C TYR A 112 -15.89 6.46 -2.11
N PRO A 113 -16.10 6.55 -3.44
CA PRO A 113 -16.51 7.78 -4.11
C PRO A 113 -18.03 7.87 -4.25
N VAL A 114 -18.58 9.06 -4.02
CA VAL A 114 -20.00 9.41 -4.25
C VAL A 114 -20.04 10.75 -4.99
N ASP A 115 -20.78 10.82 -6.10
CA ASP A 115 -20.95 12.03 -6.91
C ASP A 115 -19.63 12.76 -7.26
N GLY A 116 -18.59 11.98 -7.57
CA GLY A 116 -17.26 12.51 -7.92
C GLY A 116 -16.44 13.02 -6.73
N GLN A 117 -16.89 12.80 -5.50
CA GLN A 117 -16.14 13.12 -4.28
C GLN A 117 -15.81 11.86 -3.48
N TRP A 118 -14.63 11.81 -2.89
CA TRP A 118 -14.21 10.72 -2.02
C TRP A 118 -14.66 10.98 -0.58
N ASP A 119 -15.21 9.96 0.06
CA ASP A 119 -15.36 9.96 1.51
C ASP A 119 -13.98 10.07 2.20
N VAL A 120 -13.98 10.52 3.45
CA VAL A 120 -12.78 10.52 4.29
C VAL A 120 -12.78 9.30 5.18
N MET A 121 -11.68 8.56 5.22
CA MET A 121 -11.60 7.29 5.93
C MET A 121 -10.79 7.43 7.23
N TYR A 122 -11.35 6.96 8.34
CA TYR A 122 -10.79 7.12 9.69
C TYR A 122 -10.55 5.76 10.31
N ALA A 123 -9.67 5.66 11.33
CA ALA A 123 -9.53 4.55 12.27
C ALA A 123 -10.21 3.23 11.86
N PRO A 124 -9.68 2.52 10.85
CA PRO A 124 -10.30 1.32 10.33
C PRO A 124 -10.05 0.14 11.27
N ASP A 125 -10.79 -0.95 11.07
CA ASP A 125 -10.38 -2.26 11.57
C ASP A 125 -10.64 -3.37 10.52
N LEU A 126 -9.86 -4.45 10.55
CA LEU A 126 -9.97 -5.58 9.65
C LEU A 126 -9.99 -6.91 10.43
N VAL A 127 -11.00 -7.74 10.20
CA VAL A 127 -11.18 -9.02 10.90
C VAL A 127 -11.26 -10.18 9.91
N GLU A 128 -10.54 -11.27 10.19
CA GLU A 128 -10.66 -12.55 9.47
C GLU A 128 -11.73 -13.43 10.12
N VAL A 129 -12.61 -13.99 9.29
CA VAL A 129 -13.59 -15.01 9.67
C VAL A 129 -13.32 -16.28 8.88
N LYS A 130 -13.03 -17.37 9.59
CA LYS A 130 -12.89 -18.71 9.00
C LYS A 130 -14.26 -19.39 8.98
N LYS A 131 -14.76 -19.71 7.78
CA LYS A 131 -15.98 -20.48 7.60
C LYS A 131 -15.75 -21.97 7.89
N ARG A 132 -16.87 -22.69 8.07
CA ARG A 132 -16.87 -24.14 8.32
C ARG A 132 -16.25 -24.95 7.17
N ASP A 133 -16.33 -24.46 5.94
CA ASP A 133 -15.73 -25.07 4.76
C ASP A 133 -14.23 -24.75 4.59
N GLY A 134 -13.64 -24.02 5.54
CA GLY A 134 -12.24 -23.61 5.53
C GLY A 134 -11.96 -22.35 4.72
N THR A 135 -12.96 -21.79 4.02
CA THR A 135 -12.80 -20.51 3.32
C THR A 135 -12.67 -19.37 4.33
N LYS A 136 -11.88 -18.36 3.97
CA LYS A 136 -11.68 -17.15 4.78
C LYS A 136 -12.42 -15.99 4.17
N GLU A 137 -13.08 -15.21 5.00
CA GLU A 137 -13.63 -13.91 4.66
C GLU A 137 -12.98 -12.84 5.52
N TYR A 138 -12.80 -11.65 4.94
CA TYR A 138 -12.22 -10.52 5.63
C TYR A 138 -13.25 -9.40 5.67
N TYR A 139 -13.51 -8.89 6.87
CA TYR A 139 -14.47 -7.82 7.12
C TYR A 139 -13.72 -6.56 7.52
N LEU A 140 -13.77 -5.55 6.66
CA LEU A 140 -13.23 -4.23 6.86
C LEU A 140 -14.33 -3.33 7.44
N TYR A 141 -14.00 -2.64 8.53
CA TYR A 141 -14.76 -1.56 9.14
C TYR A 141 -14.02 -0.26 8.81
N PRO A 142 -14.29 0.39 7.67
CA PRO A 142 -13.47 1.50 7.17
C PRO A 142 -13.72 2.84 7.88
N HIS A 143 -14.77 2.92 8.72
CA HIS A 143 -15.23 4.16 9.36
C HIS A 143 -15.25 5.35 8.38
N SER A 144 -16.04 5.18 7.31
CA SER A 144 -16.24 6.23 6.30
C SER A 144 -16.99 7.42 6.90
N ARG A 145 -16.41 8.61 6.80
CA ARG A 145 -17.03 9.87 7.24
C ARG A 145 -17.94 10.49 6.18
N GLY A 146 -18.34 9.72 5.17
CA GLY A 146 -19.42 10.08 4.28
C GLY A 146 -20.76 10.13 5.02
N TRP A 147 -21.62 11.08 4.65
CA TRP A 147 -22.92 11.26 5.31
C TRP A 147 -23.75 9.96 5.31
N ASN A 148 -24.13 9.47 6.50
CA ASN A 148 -24.85 8.21 6.75
C ASN A 148 -24.08 6.92 6.38
N ARG A 149 -22.76 6.97 6.29
CA ARG A 149 -21.89 5.84 5.92
C ARG A 149 -20.87 5.46 7.00
N GLU A 150 -20.98 6.05 8.18
CA GLU A 150 -20.09 5.77 9.31
C GLU A 150 -20.08 4.29 9.68
N ALA A 151 -21.27 3.67 9.82
CA ALA A 151 -21.43 2.26 10.14
C ALA A 151 -21.20 1.30 8.95
N MET A 152 -20.51 1.74 7.89
CA MET A 152 -20.22 0.90 6.72
C MET A 152 -19.39 -0.33 7.13
N VAL A 153 -19.69 -1.47 6.54
CA VAL A 153 -18.89 -2.69 6.59
C VAL A 153 -18.63 -3.15 5.16
N ALA A 154 -17.38 -3.49 4.85
CA ALA A 154 -16.97 -4.02 3.57
C ALA A 154 -16.37 -5.43 3.73
N LYS A 155 -16.50 -6.25 2.70
CA LYS A 155 -16.06 -7.64 2.71
C LYS A 155 -15.13 -7.95 1.55
N GLY A 156 -14.10 -8.74 1.82
CA GLY A 156 -13.14 -9.25 0.83
C GLY A 156 -12.81 -10.73 1.07
N SER A 157 -12.11 -11.35 0.12
CA SER A 157 -11.60 -12.72 0.23
C SER A 157 -10.11 -12.79 0.56
N ARG A 158 -9.45 -11.63 0.67
CA ARG A 158 -8.03 -11.48 0.99
C ARG A 158 -7.83 -10.34 2.00
N PRO A 159 -6.75 -10.36 2.79
CA PRO A 159 -6.46 -9.29 3.76
C PRO A 159 -6.06 -7.96 3.10
N ASP A 160 -5.55 -7.99 1.87
CA ASP A 160 -5.15 -6.84 1.05
C ASP A 160 -6.24 -6.41 0.04
N GLY A 161 -7.45 -6.95 0.18
CA GLY A 161 -8.60 -6.61 -0.65
C GLY A 161 -8.63 -7.30 -2.02
N PRO A 162 -9.48 -6.83 -2.96
CA PRO A 162 -10.39 -5.69 -2.80
C PRO A 162 -11.53 -5.96 -1.81
N PHE A 163 -12.07 -4.89 -1.24
CA PHE A 163 -13.24 -4.93 -0.33
C PHE A 163 -14.47 -4.32 -0.98
N THR A 164 -15.64 -4.93 -0.76
CA THR A 164 -16.95 -4.47 -1.28
C THR A 164 -17.91 -4.19 -0.13
N PRO A 165 -18.57 -3.01 -0.06
CA PRO A 165 -19.58 -2.73 0.96
C PRO A 165 -20.73 -3.75 0.94
N ILE A 166 -21.19 -4.19 2.11
CA ILE A 166 -22.24 -5.21 2.23
C ILE A 166 -23.51 -4.74 2.94
N ASN A 167 -23.50 -3.53 3.50
CA ASN A 167 -24.61 -2.99 4.28
C ASN A 167 -25.03 -1.59 3.81
N LEU A 168 -24.88 -1.30 2.52
CA LEU A 168 -25.39 -0.08 1.91
C LEU A 168 -26.76 -0.30 1.26
N THR A 169 -27.51 0.78 1.15
CA THR A 169 -28.70 0.88 0.31
C THR A 169 -28.35 0.70 -1.17
N ASP A 170 -29.33 0.34 -1.99
CA ASP A 170 -29.12 0.06 -3.43
C ASP A 170 -28.52 1.26 -4.19
N ASP A 171 -28.77 2.49 -3.74
CA ASP A 171 -28.20 3.71 -4.30
C ASP A 171 -26.78 4.02 -3.79
N GLY A 172 -26.25 3.24 -2.83
CA GLY A 172 -24.94 3.41 -2.22
C GLY A 172 -24.83 4.62 -1.27
N MET A 173 -25.91 5.36 -1.04
CA MET A 173 -25.82 6.67 -0.39
C MET A 173 -25.81 6.58 1.14
N ARG A 174 -26.34 5.51 1.71
CA ARG A 174 -26.41 5.31 3.16
C ARG A 174 -26.34 3.84 3.54
N THR A 175 -25.94 3.58 4.78
CA THR A 175 -26.06 2.24 5.38
C THR A 175 -27.53 1.84 5.57
N VAL A 176 -27.80 0.54 5.57
CA VAL A 176 -29.15 -0.01 5.76
C VAL A 176 -29.64 0.20 7.21
N PRO A 177 -30.96 0.31 7.44
CA PRO A 177 -31.52 0.45 8.79
C PRO A 177 -31.02 -0.63 9.75
N GLY A 178 -30.63 -0.23 10.96
CA GLY A 178 -30.06 -1.12 11.97
C GLY A 178 -28.53 -1.22 11.95
N SER A 179 -27.85 -0.62 10.97
CA SER A 179 -26.39 -0.43 11.02
C SER A 179 -26.05 0.58 12.13
N ILE A 180 -25.19 0.17 13.06
CA ILE A 180 -24.77 0.98 14.21
C ILE A 180 -23.25 0.92 14.38
N MET A 181 -22.68 2.01 14.91
CA MET A 181 -21.28 2.17 15.28
C MET A 181 -21.21 2.78 16.68
#